data_AF-A0A1C5UI28-F1
#
_entry.id   AF-A0A1C5UI28-F1
#
_cell.length_a   1.000
_cell.length_b   1.000
_cell.length_c   1.000
_cell.angle_alpha   90.00
_cell.angle_beta   90.00
_cell.angle_gamma   90.00
#
_symmetry.space_group_name_H-M   'P 1'
#
loop_
_entity.id
_entity.type
_entity.pdbx_description
1 polymer ?
#
loop_
_entity_poly.entity_id
_entity_poly.type
_entity_poly.pdbx_seq_one_letter_code
_entity_poly.pdbx_strand_id
1 'polypeptide(L)'
;MKRKIFLAGLCTALLTPIPVSAQVLDYAGIVDKYKQEDKALQRFLLDDGAGGTVTALADAEDLYITSKSAQIHSKPGETGDVLDTAVFGTELERVAVCDNGWSKVEYTSDTGEQISGFVSDTQLGQGTALEEVNDTVTVARDCDVLDFPGRKDGEVTGEVLEEDQITRTGIVDGIWSRIIFENEEGTSSTGYIPTNVLEGYEDESLTAKADTSTSNGDIQAGSIHKSAGEGVFAEAVDGVTSVNGSGAAADGVQVGTPISVSADASLKSLGTFRITHYCPCSICCGPWSNGITSTGVTAVTNRTIAVDPTQIPYGSKVVIDGQVYVAEDCGGAIKENCIDIYVGSHAEGESKGVYYTEVYLIQE
;
A
#
# COMPACT_ATOMS: atom_id res chain seq x y z
N MET A 1 -52.51 12.50 40.08
CA MET A 1 -51.82 11.18 40.20
C MET A 1 -52.01 10.47 38.87
N LYS A 2 -51.02 10.04 38.07
CA LYS A 2 -49.60 9.68 38.27
C LYS A 2 -48.82 10.05 36.99
N ARG A 3 -47.56 10.47 37.16
CA ARG A 3 -46.54 10.51 36.11
C ARG A 3 -46.27 9.09 35.58
N LYS A 4 -45.97 8.96 34.29
CA LYS A 4 -44.91 8.05 33.80
C LYS A 4 -44.14 8.73 32.68
N ILE A 5 -42.86 8.89 32.94
CA ILE A 5 -41.78 9.23 32.02
C ILE A 5 -41.44 7.95 31.27
N PHE A 6 -41.21 8.02 29.96
CA PHE A 6 -40.28 7.11 29.28
C PHE A 6 -39.41 7.93 28.32
N LEU A 7 -38.12 7.67 28.44
CA LEU A 7 -36.98 8.39 27.92
C LEU A 7 -36.29 7.51 26.86
N ALA A 8 -35.84 8.16 25.79
CA ALA A 8 -34.69 7.83 24.92
C ALA A 8 -34.65 6.51 24.12
N GLY A 9 -34.12 6.66 22.90
CA GLY A 9 -33.66 5.55 22.06
C GLY A 9 -33.46 5.92 20.59
N LEU A 10 -32.84 7.08 20.30
CA LEU A 10 -32.31 7.40 18.98
C LEU A 10 -31.02 6.59 18.80
N CYS A 11 -31.02 5.59 17.92
CA CYS A 11 -29.79 4.95 17.45
C CYS A 11 -30.05 4.21 16.13
N THR A 12 -30.43 4.94 15.08
CA THR A 12 -30.20 4.48 13.71
C THR A 12 -28.74 4.77 13.39
N ALA A 13 -27.88 3.81 13.71
CA ALA A 13 -26.54 3.75 13.15
C ALA A 13 -26.70 3.57 11.64
N LEU A 14 -26.41 4.63 10.90
CA LEU A 14 -26.03 4.52 9.49
C LEU A 14 -24.71 3.76 9.49
N LEU A 15 -24.79 2.44 9.28
CA LEU A 15 -23.65 1.63 8.87
C LEU A 15 -23.35 2.05 7.43
N THR A 16 -22.51 3.06 7.26
CA THR A 16 -21.79 3.23 6.00
C THR A 16 -20.77 2.09 5.94
N PRO A 17 -20.80 1.22 4.93
CA PRO A 17 -19.73 0.24 4.76
C PRO A 17 -18.44 1.03 4.49
N ILE A 18 -17.48 0.91 5.40
CA ILE A 18 -16.11 1.33 5.15
C ILE A 18 -15.56 0.30 4.15
N PRO A 19 -14.97 0.71 3.01
CA PRO A 19 -14.35 -0.23 2.10
C PRO A 19 -13.14 -0.84 2.81
N VAL A 20 -13.29 -2.09 3.26
CA VAL A 20 -12.18 -2.99 3.53
C VAL A 20 -11.38 -3.07 2.23
N SER A 21 -10.08 -2.80 2.25
CA SER A 21 -9.20 -3.11 1.12
C SER A 21 -9.25 -4.63 0.92
N ALA A 22 -10.15 -5.05 0.04
CA ALA A 22 -10.47 -6.43 -0.21
C ALA A 22 -9.73 -6.84 -1.49
N GLN A 23 -9.06 -7.98 -1.39
CA GLN A 23 -8.40 -8.57 -2.54
C GLN A 23 -9.48 -8.92 -3.57
N VAL A 24 -9.27 -8.53 -4.84
CA VAL A 24 -10.17 -8.92 -5.95
C VAL A 24 -10.34 -10.43 -5.91
N LEU A 25 -11.55 -10.89 -5.62
CA LEU A 25 -11.81 -12.32 -5.49
C LEU A 25 -11.67 -12.98 -6.86
N ASP A 26 -10.89 -14.05 -6.90
CA ASP A 26 -10.77 -14.91 -8.07
C ASP A 26 -12.02 -15.81 -8.24
N TYR A 27 -12.04 -16.61 -9.31
CA TYR A 27 -13.17 -17.51 -9.59
C TYR A 27 -13.51 -18.42 -8.41
N ALA A 28 -12.51 -19.00 -7.73
CA ALA A 28 -12.73 -19.88 -6.60
C ALA A 28 -13.30 -19.12 -5.40
N GLY A 29 -12.78 -17.92 -5.13
CA GLY A 29 -13.24 -17.02 -4.08
C GLY A 29 -14.70 -16.60 -4.28
N ILE A 30 -15.08 -16.21 -5.50
CA ILE A 30 -16.48 -15.88 -5.82
C ILE A 30 -17.38 -17.11 -5.70
N VAL A 31 -16.94 -18.28 -6.17
CA VAL A 31 -17.70 -19.53 -6.01
C VAL A 31 -17.96 -19.84 -4.54
N ASP A 32 -16.96 -19.73 -3.68
CA ASP A 32 -17.09 -20.02 -2.26
C ASP A 32 -17.94 -18.96 -1.54
N LYS A 33 -17.81 -17.68 -1.89
CA LYS A 33 -18.70 -16.60 -1.43
C LYS A 33 -20.16 -16.93 -1.74
N TYR A 34 -20.47 -17.28 -3.00
CA TYR A 34 -21.84 -17.56 -3.42
C TYR A 34 -22.40 -18.83 -2.74
N LYS A 35 -21.57 -19.85 -2.47
CA LYS A 35 -21.98 -21.02 -1.68
C LYS A 35 -22.32 -20.64 -0.24
N GLN A 36 -21.52 -19.77 0.38
CA GLN A 36 -21.77 -19.30 1.75
C GLN A 36 -23.05 -18.46 1.84
N GLU A 37 -23.35 -17.69 0.79
CA GLU A 37 -24.53 -16.84 0.68
C GLU A 37 -25.79 -17.57 0.15
N ASP A 38 -25.70 -18.87 -0.17
CA ASP A 38 -26.77 -19.64 -0.84
C ASP A 38 -27.26 -18.99 -2.15
N LYS A 39 -26.33 -18.36 -2.88
CA LYS A 39 -26.58 -17.66 -4.16
C LYS A 39 -26.37 -18.60 -5.34
N ALA A 40 -27.26 -18.54 -6.32
CA ALA A 40 -27.18 -19.34 -7.54
C ALA A 40 -25.95 -18.94 -8.39
N LEU A 41 -25.18 -19.95 -8.82
CA LEU A 41 -24.00 -19.77 -9.66
C LEU A 41 -24.39 -19.79 -11.14
N GLN A 42 -24.29 -18.65 -11.82
CA GLN A 42 -24.58 -18.53 -13.25
C GLN A 42 -23.29 -18.68 -14.06
N ARG A 43 -23.05 -19.88 -14.60
CA ARG A 43 -21.84 -20.21 -15.35
C ARG A 43 -22.08 -20.32 -16.84
N PHE A 44 -21.09 -19.93 -17.63
CA PHE A 44 -21.08 -20.09 -19.08
C PHE A 44 -19.68 -20.42 -19.57
N LEU A 45 -19.60 -21.09 -20.73
CA LEU A 45 -18.34 -21.45 -21.36
C LEU A 45 -17.97 -20.42 -22.42
N LEU A 46 -16.71 -20.01 -22.44
CA LEU A 46 -16.14 -19.08 -23.40
C LEU A 46 -14.98 -19.74 -24.15
N ASP A 47 -14.74 -19.31 -25.38
CA ASP A 47 -13.52 -19.64 -26.14
C ASP A 47 -12.35 -18.80 -25.61
N ASP A 48 -11.23 -19.43 -25.26
CA ASP A 48 -10.03 -18.77 -24.74
C ASP A 48 -9.18 -18.09 -25.82
N GLY A 49 -9.48 -18.36 -27.10
CA GLY A 49 -8.71 -17.87 -28.25
C GLY A 49 -7.52 -18.74 -28.64
N ALA A 50 -7.13 -19.70 -27.80
CA ALA A 50 -6.10 -20.69 -28.05
C ALA A 50 -6.68 -22.06 -28.50
N GLY A 51 -8.00 -22.13 -28.69
CA GLY A 51 -8.72 -23.34 -29.09
C GLY A 51 -9.19 -24.20 -27.91
N GLY A 52 -9.08 -23.69 -26.69
CA GLY A 52 -9.64 -24.24 -25.47
C GLY A 52 -10.95 -23.56 -25.07
N THR A 53 -11.44 -23.91 -23.88
CA THR A 53 -12.63 -23.30 -23.30
C THR A 53 -12.39 -22.96 -21.85
N VAL A 54 -12.88 -21.81 -21.41
CA VAL A 54 -12.83 -21.38 -20.00
C VAL A 54 -14.23 -21.29 -19.43
N THR A 55 -14.34 -21.47 -18.11
CA THR A 55 -15.60 -21.29 -17.39
C THR A 55 -15.64 -19.88 -16.82
N ALA A 56 -16.63 -19.10 -17.21
CA ALA A 56 -16.91 -17.82 -16.61
C ALA A 56 -18.12 -17.92 -15.66
N LEU A 57 -18.04 -17.21 -14.54
CA LEU A 57 -19.10 -17.03 -13.57
C LEU A 57 -19.54 -15.56 -13.60
N ALA A 58 -20.83 -15.31 -13.82
CA ALA A 58 -21.37 -13.96 -13.76
C ALA A 58 -21.25 -13.41 -12.33
N ASP A 59 -20.58 -12.27 -12.19
CA ASP A 59 -20.40 -11.53 -10.95
C ASP A 59 -20.15 -10.07 -11.31
N ALA A 60 -20.90 -9.17 -10.69
CA ALA A 60 -20.85 -7.74 -10.97
C ALA A 60 -20.16 -7.02 -9.80
N GLU A 61 -19.03 -6.37 -10.06
CA GLU A 61 -18.37 -5.47 -9.11
C GLU A 61 -17.55 -4.39 -9.82
N ASP A 62 -17.50 -3.21 -9.22
CA ASP A 62 -16.68 -2.10 -9.70
C ASP A 62 -15.22 -2.31 -9.23
N LEU A 63 -14.30 -2.23 -10.19
CA LEU A 63 -12.86 -2.41 -9.99
C LEU A 63 -12.09 -1.32 -10.72
N TYR A 64 -10.78 -1.30 -10.55
CA TYR A 64 -9.90 -0.38 -11.27
C TYR A 64 -8.62 -1.06 -11.74
N ILE A 65 -7.97 -0.45 -12.74
CA ILE A 65 -6.64 -0.87 -13.20
C ILE A 65 -5.56 -0.42 -12.22
N THR A 66 -4.76 -1.37 -11.72
CA THR A 66 -3.67 -1.15 -10.75
C THR A 66 -2.30 -0.98 -11.40
N SER A 67 -2.16 -1.38 -12.66
CA SER A 67 -0.93 -1.27 -13.43
C SER A 67 -0.87 0.04 -14.22
N LYS A 68 0.30 0.39 -14.73
CA LYS A 68 0.48 1.56 -15.61
C LYS A 68 -0.44 1.49 -16.83
N SER A 69 -0.59 0.30 -17.40
CA SER A 69 -1.56 0.00 -18.43
C SER A 69 -1.92 -1.48 -18.47
N ALA A 70 -3.13 -1.77 -18.91
CA ALA A 70 -3.67 -3.11 -19.08
C ALA A 70 -4.33 -3.24 -20.45
N GLN A 71 -3.95 -4.27 -21.21
CA GLN A 71 -4.58 -4.59 -22.49
C GLN A 71 -5.94 -5.25 -22.24
N ILE A 72 -6.95 -4.76 -22.95
CA ILE A 72 -8.29 -5.34 -22.94
C ILE A 72 -8.43 -6.19 -24.19
N HIS A 73 -8.59 -7.49 -24.01
CA HIS A 73 -8.67 -8.47 -25.09
C HIS A 73 -10.12 -8.81 -25.43
N SER A 74 -10.35 -9.27 -26.66
CA SER A 74 -11.64 -9.78 -27.12
C SER A 74 -11.99 -11.16 -26.55
N LYS A 75 -11.02 -11.84 -25.93
CA LYS A 75 -11.15 -13.18 -25.34
C LYS A 75 -10.39 -13.26 -24.01
N PRO A 76 -10.76 -14.15 -23.09
CA PRO A 76 -10.08 -14.35 -21.81
C PRO A 76 -8.74 -15.09 -21.97
N GLY A 77 -7.79 -14.44 -22.65
CA GLY A 77 -6.47 -14.98 -22.95
C GLY A 77 -5.67 -14.05 -23.87
N GLU A 78 -4.34 -14.14 -23.81
CA GLU A 78 -3.42 -13.26 -24.55
C GLU A 78 -3.53 -13.37 -26.07
N THR A 79 -4.13 -14.45 -26.58
CA THR A 79 -4.33 -14.69 -28.02
C THR A 79 -5.53 -13.95 -28.61
N GLY A 80 -6.41 -13.38 -27.79
CA GLY A 80 -7.51 -12.55 -28.27
C GLY A 80 -7.02 -11.23 -28.84
N ASP A 81 -7.71 -10.69 -29.84
CA ASP A 81 -7.41 -9.35 -30.37
C ASP A 81 -7.48 -8.30 -29.25
N VAL A 82 -6.53 -7.36 -29.23
CA VAL A 82 -6.56 -6.21 -28.32
C VAL A 82 -7.61 -5.22 -28.80
N LEU A 83 -8.62 -4.99 -27.95
CA LEU A 83 -9.72 -4.07 -28.19
C LEU A 83 -9.40 -2.65 -27.72
N ASP A 84 -8.75 -2.52 -26.57
CA ASP A 84 -8.35 -1.23 -25.99
C ASP A 84 -7.17 -1.42 -25.01
N THR A 85 -6.60 -0.32 -24.53
CA THR A 85 -5.59 -0.30 -23.46
C THR A 85 -6.03 0.67 -22.37
N ALA A 86 -6.53 0.11 -21.26
CA ALA A 86 -6.89 0.89 -20.08
C ALA A 86 -5.61 1.29 -19.32
N VAL A 87 -5.66 2.42 -18.62
CA VAL A 87 -4.51 2.97 -17.87
C VAL A 87 -4.77 2.91 -16.37
N PHE A 88 -3.74 3.14 -15.57
CA PHE A 88 -3.86 3.18 -14.11
C PHE A 88 -5.05 4.04 -13.64
N GLY A 89 -5.85 3.48 -12.73
CA GLY A 89 -7.00 4.17 -12.15
C GLY A 89 -8.25 4.20 -13.04
N THR A 90 -8.21 3.65 -14.26
CA THR A 90 -9.44 3.45 -15.05
C THR A 90 -10.41 2.56 -14.27
N GLU A 91 -11.57 3.12 -13.93
CA GLU A 91 -12.69 2.40 -13.32
C GLU A 91 -13.40 1.54 -14.36
N LEU A 92 -13.75 0.33 -13.97
CA LEU A 92 -14.41 -0.65 -14.83
C LEU A 92 -15.44 -1.47 -14.05
N GLU A 93 -16.49 -1.89 -14.72
CA GLU A 93 -17.46 -2.85 -14.18
C GLU A 93 -17.01 -4.25 -14.59
N ARG A 94 -16.56 -5.07 -13.64
CA ARG A 94 -16.37 -6.49 -13.89
C ARG A 94 -17.74 -7.15 -13.92
N VAL A 95 -18.05 -7.85 -15.01
CA VAL A 95 -19.35 -8.52 -15.21
C VAL A 95 -19.27 -10.04 -15.17
N ALA A 96 -18.06 -10.60 -15.24
CA ALA A 96 -17.81 -12.03 -15.01
C ALA A 96 -16.36 -12.33 -14.64
N VAL A 97 -16.13 -13.41 -13.90
CA VAL A 97 -14.80 -13.93 -13.53
C VAL A 97 -14.58 -15.27 -14.19
N CYS A 98 -13.41 -15.49 -14.81
CA CYS A 98 -13.05 -16.74 -15.48
C CYS A 98 -12.15 -17.60 -14.60
N ASP A 99 -12.24 -18.92 -14.74
CA ASP A 99 -11.44 -19.91 -14.00
C ASP A 99 -9.96 -19.98 -14.40
N ASN A 100 -9.52 -19.12 -15.33
CA ASN A 100 -8.15 -19.03 -15.82
C ASN A 100 -7.44 -17.70 -15.45
N GLY A 101 -7.97 -16.93 -14.51
CA GLY A 101 -7.35 -15.68 -14.04
C GLY A 101 -7.63 -14.47 -14.94
N TRP A 102 -8.72 -14.51 -15.69
CA TRP A 102 -9.20 -13.41 -16.53
C TRP A 102 -10.60 -13.01 -16.11
N SER A 103 -10.92 -11.73 -16.27
CA SER A 103 -12.25 -11.19 -15.97
C SER A 103 -12.83 -10.51 -17.19
N LYS A 104 -14.15 -10.67 -17.40
CA LYS A 104 -14.89 -9.87 -18.38
C LYS A 104 -15.22 -8.52 -17.76
N VAL A 105 -14.89 -7.45 -18.46
CA VAL A 105 -15.05 -6.07 -17.99
C VAL A 105 -15.76 -5.21 -19.01
N GLU A 106 -16.51 -4.23 -18.53
CA GLU A 106 -17.22 -3.23 -19.33
C GLU A 106 -16.88 -1.82 -18.78
N TYR A 107 -16.53 -0.88 -19.66
CA TYR A 107 -16.23 0.50 -19.27
C TYR A 107 -16.33 1.46 -20.47
N THR A 108 -16.32 2.76 -20.20
CA THR A 108 -16.23 3.81 -21.23
C THR A 108 -14.79 4.27 -21.33
N SER A 109 -14.17 4.14 -22.51
CA SER A 109 -12.79 4.59 -22.74
C SER A 109 -12.69 6.12 -22.73
N ASP A 110 -11.45 6.63 -22.70
CA ASP A 110 -11.16 8.07 -22.72
C ASP A 110 -11.69 8.78 -23.99
N THR A 111 -11.94 8.03 -25.08
CA THR A 111 -12.54 8.56 -26.30
C THR A 111 -14.08 8.59 -26.26
N GLY A 112 -14.68 8.08 -25.18
CA GLY A 112 -16.13 7.96 -25.01
C GLY A 112 -16.73 6.70 -25.63
N GLU A 113 -15.91 5.74 -26.07
CA GLU A 113 -16.38 4.47 -26.64
C GLU A 113 -16.70 3.46 -25.54
N GLN A 114 -17.79 2.72 -25.68
CA GLN A 114 -18.13 1.63 -24.77
C GLN A 114 -17.31 0.38 -25.14
N ILE A 115 -16.48 -0.09 -24.21
CA ILE A 115 -15.64 -1.26 -24.37
C ILE A 115 -16.24 -2.41 -23.55
N SER A 116 -16.31 -3.59 -24.15
CA SER A 116 -16.65 -4.85 -23.49
C SER A 116 -15.62 -5.89 -23.89
N GLY A 117 -14.75 -6.28 -22.97
CA GLY A 117 -13.64 -7.19 -23.24
C GLY A 117 -13.18 -7.95 -22.01
N PHE A 118 -11.95 -8.44 -22.04
CA PHE A 118 -11.34 -9.27 -21.01
C PHE A 118 -9.99 -8.71 -20.59
N VAL A 119 -9.71 -8.76 -19.30
CA VAL A 119 -8.44 -8.31 -18.71
C VAL A 119 -7.96 -9.34 -17.69
N SER A 120 -6.64 -9.48 -17.54
CA SER A 120 -6.04 -10.34 -16.51
C SER A 120 -6.42 -9.84 -15.12
N ASP A 121 -6.80 -10.74 -14.22
CA ASP A 121 -7.18 -10.43 -12.83
C ASP A 121 -6.03 -9.75 -12.08
N THR A 122 -4.78 -10.02 -12.48
CA THR A 122 -3.57 -9.41 -11.90
C THR A 122 -3.48 -7.89 -12.13
N GLN A 123 -4.29 -7.34 -13.03
CA GLN A 123 -4.33 -5.92 -13.37
C GLN A 123 -5.43 -5.18 -12.57
N LEU A 124 -6.22 -5.89 -11.76
CA LEU A 124 -7.42 -5.37 -11.11
C LEU A 124 -7.19 -5.15 -9.61
N GLY A 125 -7.80 -4.10 -9.06
CA GLY A 125 -7.87 -3.81 -7.63
C GLY A 125 -9.29 -3.47 -7.17
N GLN A 126 -9.59 -3.63 -5.86
CA GLN A 126 -10.85 -3.20 -5.24
C GLN A 126 -10.67 -1.94 -4.39
N GLY A 127 -11.68 -1.07 -4.34
CA GLY A 127 -11.64 0.23 -3.68
C GLY A 127 -11.49 1.38 -4.67
N THR A 128 -10.97 2.52 -4.22
CA THR A 128 -10.53 3.63 -5.07
C THR A 128 -9.01 3.70 -5.02
N ALA A 129 -8.31 3.27 -6.08
CA ALA A 129 -6.87 3.55 -6.23
C ALA A 129 -6.55 5.04 -6.21
N LEU A 130 -7.55 5.88 -6.42
CA LEU A 130 -7.41 7.29 -6.65
C LEU A 130 -8.61 8.01 -6.03
N GLU A 131 -8.40 8.61 -4.88
CA GLU A 131 -9.35 9.55 -4.29
C GLU A 131 -9.28 10.85 -5.09
N GLU A 132 -10.36 11.20 -5.79
CA GLU A 132 -10.39 12.46 -6.55
C GLU A 132 -10.43 13.66 -5.60
N VAL A 133 -9.47 14.56 -5.79
CA VAL A 133 -9.43 15.86 -5.12
C VAL A 133 -9.27 16.95 -6.16
N ASN A 134 -9.51 18.20 -5.78
CA ASN A 134 -9.23 19.35 -6.62
C ASN A 134 -8.84 20.52 -5.72
N ASP A 135 -7.58 20.51 -5.30
CA ASP A 135 -7.02 21.51 -4.41
C ASP A 135 -5.68 22.02 -4.92
N THR A 136 -5.28 23.18 -4.41
CA THR A 136 -3.96 23.74 -4.64
C THR A 136 -3.07 23.38 -3.46
N VAL A 137 -1.93 22.75 -3.75
CA VAL A 137 -0.95 22.33 -2.76
C VAL A 137 0.40 22.98 -3.06
N THR A 138 1.20 23.19 -2.01
CA THR A 138 2.55 23.74 -2.12
C THR A 138 3.57 22.62 -2.00
N VAL A 139 4.54 22.61 -2.90
CA VAL A 139 5.66 21.65 -2.90
C VAL A 139 6.67 22.06 -1.81
N ALA A 140 6.95 21.16 -0.88
CA ALA A 140 7.84 21.40 0.26
C ALA A 140 9.32 21.13 -0.04
N ARG A 141 9.64 20.51 -1.17
CA ARG A 141 11.01 20.26 -1.66
C ARG A 141 10.99 19.85 -3.12
N ASP A 142 12.08 20.10 -3.84
CA ASP A 142 12.28 19.65 -5.21
C ASP A 142 11.98 18.14 -5.37
N CYS A 143 11.26 17.79 -6.42
CA CYS A 143 10.88 16.40 -6.70
C CYS A 143 10.67 16.14 -8.19
N ASP A 144 11.14 14.98 -8.66
CA ASP A 144 10.78 14.46 -9.97
C ASP A 144 9.29 14.11 -10.03
N VAL A 145 8.66 14.44 -11.15
CA VAL A 145 7.28 14.07 -11.47
C VAL A 145 7.30 12.81 -12.33
N LEU A 146 6.54 11.79 -11.92
CA LEU A 146 6.46 10.52 -12.63
C LEU A 146 5.18 10.38 -13.45
N ASP A 147 5.21 9.60 -14.52
CA ASP A 147 3.99 9.23 -15.27
C ASP A 147 3.13 8.15 -14.57
N PHE A 148 3.65 7.54 -13.51
CA PHE A 148 3.00 6.48 -12.76
C PHE A 148 3.35 6.59 -11.26
N PRO A 149 2.41 6.33 -10.33
CA PRO A 149 2.65 6.38 -8.89
C PRO A 149 3.54 5.21 -8.39
N GLY A 150 4.84 5.26 -8.72
CA GLY A 150 5.84 4.29 -8.27
C GLY A 150 7.20 4.53 -8.91
N ARG A 151 8.28 4.64 -8.14
CA ARG A 151 9.62 5.00 -8.67
C ARG A 151 10.28 3.93 -9.54
N LYS A 152 9.82 2.69 -9.46
CA LYS A 152 10.38 1.57 -10.24
C LYS A 152 9.71 1.41 -11.60
N ASP A 153 8.41 1.70 -11.66
CA ASP A 153 7.57 1.48 -12.84
C ASP A 153 7.18 2.81 -13.54
N GLY A 154 7.35 3.94 -12.85
CA GLY A 154 7.18 5.29 -13.36
C GLY A 154 8.45 5.85 -13.99
N GLU A 155 8.26 6.55 -15.10
CA GLU A 155 9.30 7.30 -15.79
C GLU A 155 9.20 8.78 -15.39
N VAL A 156 10.34 9.44 -15.25
CA VAL A 156 10.39 10.88 -14.98
C VAL A 156 9.89 11.62 -16.21
N THR A 157 8.87 12.45 -16.02
CA THR A 157 8.23 13.26 -17.07
C THR A 157 8.38 14.76 -16.86
N GLY A 158 8.90 15.16 -15.70
CA GLY A 158 9.21 16.53 -15.37
C GLY A 158 9.70 16.63 -13.93
N GLU A 159 9.76 17.86 -13.44
CA GLU A 159 10.15 18.18 -12.07
C GLU A 159 9.23 19.28 -11.53
N VAL A 160 9.08 19.32 -10.22
CA VAL A 160 8.49 20.43 -9.47
C VAL A 160 9.51 20.92 -8.45
N LEU A 161 9.54 22.23 -8.21
CA LEU A 161 10.50 22.87 -7.32
C LEU A 161 9.86 23.21 -5.98
N GLU A 162 10.68 23.34 -4.95
CA GLU A 162 10.27 23.87 -3.66
C GLU A 162 9.51 25.21 -3.83
N GLU A 163 8.45 25.39 -3.05
CA GLU A 163 7.50 26.52 -3.07
C GLU A 163 6.54 26.58 -4.27
N ASP A 164 6.65 25.67 -5.25
CA ASP A 164 5.71 25.61 -6.37
C ASP A 164 4.27 25.37 -5.88
N GLN A 165 3.32 26.11 -6.45
CA GLN A 165 1.90 25.90 -6.23
C GLN A 165 1.31 25.11 -7.40
N ILE A 166 0.89 23.88 -7.14
CA ILE A 166 0.38 22.96 -8.14
C ILE A 166 -1.06 22.56 -7.82
N THR A 167 -1.80 22.12 -8.85
CA THR A 167 -3.15 21.59 -8.66
C THR A 167 -3.05 20.09 -8.45
N ARG A 168 -3.50 19.59 -7.30
CA ARG A 168 -3.61 18.16 -7.04
C ARG A 168 -5.02 17.69 -7.42
N THR A 169 -5.08 16.67 -8.25
CA THR A 169 -6.30 16.11 -8.86
C THR A 169 -6.64 14.72 -8.35
N GLY A 170 -5.80 14.14 -7.50
CA GLY A 170 -6.10 12.88 -6.85
C GLY A 170 -5.05 12.46 -5.84
N ILE A 171 -5.42 11.53 -4.96
CA ILE A 171 -4.57 10.92 -3.95
C ILE A 171 -4.64 9.41 -4.14
N VAL A 172 -3.50 8.75 -4.27
CA VAL A 172 -3.37 7.31 -4.46
C VAL A 172 -2.83 6.72 -3.16
N ASP A 173 -3.67 5.96 -2.46
CA ASP A 173 -3.39 5.28 -1.18
C ASP A 173 -2.79 6.19 -0.09
N GLY A 174 -3.00 7.51 -0.17
CA GLY A 174 -2.36 8.50 0.70
C GLY A 174 -0.85 8.73 0.44
N ILE A 175 -0.23 7.92 -0.42
CA ILE A 175 1.23 7.90 -0.66
C ILE A 175 1.60 8.75 -1.86
N TRP A 176 0.80 8.74 -2.92
CA TRP A 176 1.06 9.54 -4.13
C TRP A 176 -0.04 10.56 -4.36
N SER A 177 0.36 11.71 -4.88
CA SER A 177 -0.54 12.77 -5.32
C SER A 177 -0.47 12.88 -6.83
N ARG A 178 -1.62 12.73 -7.49
CA ARG A 178 -1.77 13.05 -8.91
C ARG A 178 -1.90 14.56 -9.04
N ILE A 179 -1.07 15.17 -9.87
CA ILE A 179 -0.94 16.61 -9.98
C ILE A 179 -1.03 17.06 -11.44
N ILE A 180 -1.42 18.32 -11.64
CA ILE A 180 -1.23 19.05 -12.88
C ILE A 180 -0.06 20.00 -12.68
N PHE A 181 0.93 19.92 -13.55
CA PHE A 181 2.12 20.77 -13.55
C PHE A 181 2.42 21.29 -14.96
N GLU A 182 3.27 22.30 -15.08
CA GLU A 182 3.75 22.82 -16.36
C GLU A 182 5.06 22.11 -16.70
N ASN A 183 5.11 21.42 -17.84
CA ASN A 183 6.32 20.71 -18.27
C ASN A 183 7.37 21.68 -18.87
N GLU A 184 8.55 21.17 -19.24
CA GLU A 184 9.64 21.97 -19.82
C GLU A 184 9.25 22.74 -21.10
N GLU A 185 8.19 22.30 -21.79
CA GLU A 185 7.67 22.93 -23.01
C GLU A 185 6.59 24.01 -22.73
N GLY A 186 6.28 24.27 -21.45
CA GLY A 186 5.25 25.22 -21.04
C GLY A 186 3.82 24.67 -21.17
N THR A 187 3.64 23.36 -21.27
CA THR A 187 2.34 22.70 -21.44
C THR A 187 1.89 22.05 -20.14
N SER A 188 0.63 22.26 -19.77
CA SER A 188 0.02 21.57 -18.63
C SER A 188 -0.03 20.06 -18.87
N SER A 189 0.60 19.31 -17.99
CA SER A 189 0.70 17.85 -18.02
C SER A 189 0.24 17.26 -16.69
N THR A 190 -0.23 16.01 -16.72
CA THR A 190 -0.58 15.26 -15.49
C THR A 190 0.59 14.36 -15.12
N GLY A 191 0.86 14.25 -13.82
CA GLY A 191 1.87 13.33 -13.30
C GLY A 191 1.64 13.01 -11.83
N TYR A 192 2.57 12.27 -11.24
CA TYR A 192 2.51 11.77 -9.88
C TYR A 192 3.76 12.16 -9.10
N ILE A 193 3.55 12.66 -7.89
CA ILE A 193 4.61 12.94 -6.91
C ILE A 193 4.28 12.26 -5.58
N PRO A 194 5.26 11.89 -4.75
CA PRO A 194 4.97 11.39 -3.41
C PRO A 194 4.25 12.47 -2.59
N THR A 195 3.14 12.14 -1.93
CA THR A 195 2.36 13.11 -1.13
C THR A 195 3.19 13.74 -0.02
N ASN A 196 4.21 13.04 0.50
CA ASN A 196 5.12 13.55 1.51
C ASN A 196 6.08 14.66 1.04
N VAL A 197 6.12 14.97 -0.26
CA VAL A 197 6.84 16.13 -0.80
C VAL A 197 5.98 17.40 -0.80
N LEU A 198 4.74 17.33 -0.32
CA LEU A 198 3.84 18.46 -0.18
C LEU A 198 3.89 19.05 1.24
N GLU A 199 3.70 20.36 1.35
CA GLU A 199 3.58 21.03 2.64
C GLU A 199 2.35 20.54 3.40
N GLY A 200 2.46 20.48 4.73
CA GLY A 200 1.35 20.08 5.60
C GLY A 200 1.01 18.58 5.54
N TYR A 201 1.82 17.76 4.85
CA TYR A 201 1.70 16.32 4.97
C TYR A 201 2.12 15.87 6.38
N GLU A 202 1.12 15.54 7.20
CA GLU A 202 1.31 14.86 8.48
C GLU A 202 1.01 13.38 8.27
N ASP A 203 2.04 12.53 8.39
CA ASP A 203 1.86 11.08 8.36
C ASP A 203 1.09 10.66 9.62
N GLU A 204 -0.20 10.30 9.47
CA GLU A 204 -1.03 9.79 10.58
C GLU A 204 -0.47 8.49 11.18
N SER A 205 0.44 7.79 10.49
CA SER A 205 1.18 6.63 11.05
C SER A 205 2.33 7.00 11.98
N LEU A 206 2.73 8.28 12.01
CA LEU A 206 3.76 8.82 12.90
C LEU A 206 3.20 9.68 14.05
N THR A 207 1.89 9.99 14.05
CA THR A 207 1.25 10.77 15.12
C THR A 207 0.68 9.88 16.23
N ALA A 208 1.58 9.17 16.93
CA ALA A 208 1.33 8.95 18.35
C ALA A 208 1.37 10.33 19.03
N LYS A 209 0.18 10.91 19.24
CA LYS A 209 -0.07 12.20 19.90
C LYS A 209 1.02 12.57 20.89
N ALA A 210 1.91 13.49 20.50
CA ALA A 210 2.54 14.36 21.47
C ALA A 210 1.46 15.36 21.88
N ASP A 211 0.72 15.02 22.93
CA ASP A 211 -0.22 15.92 23.59
C ASP A 211 0.51 17.24 23.88
N THR A 212 0.18 18.26 23.09
CA THR A 212 0.61 19.64 23.30
C THR A 212 -0.15 20.20 24.49
N SER A 213 0.36 19.88 25.69
CA SER A 213 0.02 20.60 26.90
C SER A 213 0.88 21.86 26.96
N THR A 214 0.27 23.00 26.66
CA THR A 214 0.84 24.31 26.98
C THR A 214 1.11 24.41 28.48
N SER A 215 2.37 24.61 28.89
CA SER A 215 2.67 25.32 30.13
C SER A 215 4.04 25.99 30.07
N ASN A 216 4.01 27.32 30.11
CA ASN A 216 5.12 28.18 30.51
C ASN A 216 5.78 27.70 31.81
N GLY A 217 7.11 27.78 31.88
CA GLY A 217 7.84 27.95 33.15
C GLY A 217 9.06 27.05 33.34
N ASP A 218 10.23 27.66 33.21
CA ASP A 218 11.49 27.45 33.94
C ASP A 218 12.08 26.04 34.15
N ILE A 219 13.34 25.95 33.72
CA ILE A 219 14.28 24.83 33.89
C ILE A 219 14.55 24.57 35.39
N GLN A 220 14.46 23.31 35.82
CA GLN A 220 15.38 22.74 36.81
C GLN A 220 15.51 21.21 36.66
N ALA A 221 16.74 20.76 36.43
CA ALA A 221 17.13 19.35 36.40
C ALA A 221 16.94 18.72 37.79
N GLY A 222 16.24 17.58 37.85
CA GLY A 222 15.95 16.84 39.09
C GLY A 222 16.18 15.34 38.93
N SER A 223 16.85 14.75 39.92
CA SER A 223 17.49 13.44 39.93
C SER A 223 16.53 12.23 39.88
N ILE A 224 16.98 11.15 39.23
CA ILE A 224 16.29 9.85 39.16
C ILE A 224 16.54 9.06 40.46
N HIS A 225 15.48 8.58 41.12
CA HIS A 225 15.58 7.55 42.15
C HIS A 225 15.34 6.16 41.56
N LYS A 226 16.21 5.19 41.88
CA LYS A 226 16.03 3.77 41.51
C LYS A 226 14.90 3.16 42.34
N SER A 227 13.87 2.63 41.70
CA SER A 227 12.95 1.66 42.32
C SER A 227 13.54 0.25 42.18
N ALA A 228 13.49 -0.49 43.29
CA ALA A 228 13.94 -1.86 43.40
C ALA A 228 12.88 -2.80 42.82
N GLY A 229 13.14 -3.37 41.66
CA GLY A 229 12.38 -4.49 41.09
C GLY A 229 13.38 -5.51 40.55
N GLU A 230 13.58 -6.61 41.28
CA GLU A 230 14.33 -7.78 40.82
C GLU A 230 13.52 -8.50 39.75
N GLY A 231 14.00 -8.47 38.51
CA GLY A 231 13.46 -9.19 37.37
C GLY A 231 14.58 -9.88 36.61
N VAL A 232 14.64 -11.19 36.79
CA VAL A 232 15.48 -12.24 36.20
C VAL A 232 15.70 -12.17 34.68
N PHE A 233 16.57 -11.27 34.19
CA PHE A 233 17.39 -11.49 32.98
C PHE A 233 18.67 -10.66 33.11
N ALA A 234 19.53 -11.07 34.05
CA ALA A 234 20.88 -10.57 34.18
C ALA A 234 21.85 -11.56 33.52
N GLU A 235 22.84 -10.98 32.82
CA GLU A 235 24.04 -11.59 32.21
C GLU A 235 23.80 -12.24 30.83
N ALA A 236 24.27 -11.70 29.71
CA ALA A 236 25.51 -10.95 29.43
C ALA A 236 25.23 -9.64 28.65
N VAL A 237 25.71 -8.47 29.10
CA VAL A 237 27.08 -7.90 28.95
C VAL A 237 27.44 -7.64 27.48
N ASP A 238 27.95 -6.49 27.06
CA ASP A 238 28.18 -5.15 27.64
C ASP A 238 28.68 -4.31 26.45
N GLY A 239 28.21 -3.07 26.30
CA GLY A 239 28.67 -2.21 25.21
C GLY A 239 27.77 -1.01 24.89
N VAL A 240 28.06 0.10 25.56
CA VAL A 240 27.72 1.49 25.16
C VAL A 240 26.33 2.04 25.53
N THR A 241 26.31 2.55 26.76
CA THR A 241 25.85 3.89 27.19
C THR A 241 24.59 4.52 26.57
N SER A 242 23.61 4.69 27.46
CA SER A 242 22.56 5.71 27.39
C SER A 242 23.10 7.10 26.99
N VAL A 243 22.42 7.70 26.01
CA VAL A 243 22.30 9.15 25.84
C VAL A 243 20.84 9.45 25.46
N ASN A 244 20.24 10.40 26.17
CA ASN A 244 18.96 11.02 25.78
C ASN A 244 19.12 11.75 24.44
N GLY A 245 18.11 11.64 23.56
CA GLY A 245 17.87 12.59 22.46
C GLY A 245 18.10 12.04 21.06
N SER A 246 17.09 12.26 20.20
CA SER A 246 17.09 12.23 18.72
C SER A 246 17.63 10.98 18.02
N GLY A 247 16.86 10.44 17.07
CA GLY A 247 17.28 9.34 16.20
C GLY A 247 18.73 9.48 15.73
N ALA A 248 19.60 8.64 16.28
CA ALA A 248 20.99 8.60 15.91
C ALA A 248 21.11 7.77 14.64
N ALA A 249 21.16 8.46 13.50
CA ALA A 249 21.63 7.88 12.25
C ALA A 249 23.08 7.44 12.45
N ALA A 250 23.31 6.14 12.51
CA ALA A 250 24.63 5.56 12.27
C ALA A 250 24.74 5.27 10.76
N ASP A 251 25.75 5.83 10.09
CA ASP A 251 26.04 5.63 8.66
C ASP A 251 24.90 5.90 7.66
N GLY A 252 23.99 6.82 7.98
CA GLY A 252 22.90 7.21 7.07
C GLY A 252 21.68 6.26 7.08
N VAL A 253 21.69 5.25 7.96
CA VAL A 253 20.55 4.34 8.19
C VAL A 253 19.59 4.96 9.20
N GLN A 254 18.29 5.00 8.88
CA GLN A 254 17.26 5.38 9.84
C GLN A 254 16.85 4.17 10.69
N VAL A 255 16.97 4.30 12.00
CA VAL A 255 16.63 3.23 12.95
C VAL A 255 15.25 3.46 13.55
N GLY A 256 14.29 2.61 13.20
CA GLY A 256 12.93 2.66 13.73
C GLY A 256 12.78 1.89 15.03
N THR A 257 11.72 2.18 15.78
CA THR A 257 11.34 1.42 16.97
C THR A 257 10.44 0.24 16.55
N PRO A 258 10.70 -0.99 17.01
CA PRO A 258 9.83 -2.13 16.70
C PRO A 258 8.43 -1.92 17.29
N ILE A 259 7.42 -2.12 16.47
CA ILE A 259 6.01 -2.00 16.84
C ILE A 259 5.44 -3.40 16.96
N SER A 260 4.96 -3.79 18.15
CA SER A 260 4.24 -5.06 18.30
C SER A 260 2.79 -4.92 17.83
N VAL A 261 2.23 -5.99 17.28
CA VAL A 261 0.82 -6.04 16.92
C VAL A 261 -0.07 -5.91 18.16
N SER A 262 -1.16 -5.13 18.04
CA SER A 262 -2.17 -5.02 19.10
C SER A 262 -2.97 -6.33 19.26
N ALA A 263 -3.33 -6.68 20.49
CA ALA A 263 -4.16 -7.86 20.75
C ALA A 263 -5.58 -7.76 20.15
N ASP A 264 -6.04 -6.54 19.88
CA ASP A 264 -7.37 -6.26 19.30
C ASP A 264 -7.32 -6.07 17.77
N ALA A 265 -6.15 -6.21 17.13
CA ALA A 265 -6.01 -6.04 15.69
C ALA A 265 -6.71 -7.18 14.92
N SER A 266 -7.48 -6.83 13.88
CA SER A 266 -8.03 -7.81 12.94
C SER A 266 -6.92 -8.24 11.97
N LEU A 267 -6.63 -9.54 11.91
CA LEU A 267 -5.53 -10.10 11.12
C LEU A 267 -6.06 -11.06 10.05
N LYS A 268 -5.70 -10.82 8.80
CA LYS A 268 -5.91 -11.76 7.68
C LYS A 268 -4.61 -12.48 7.39
N SER A 269 -4.59 -13.81 7.50
CA SER A 269 -3.44 -14.59 7.03
C SER A 269 -3.26 -14.45 5.52
N LEU A 270 -2.05 -14.13 5.10
CA LEU A 270 -1.62 -14.11 3.70
C LEU A 270 -0.89 -15.41 3.30
N GLY A 271 -0.71 -16.33 4.24
CA GLY A 271 0.03 -17.58 4.06
C GLY A 271 1.50 -17.47 4.47
N THR A 272 2.27 -18.49 4.09
CA THR A 272 3.70 -18.58 4.43
C THR A 272 4.55 -17.87 3.38
N PHE A 273 5.39 -16.95 3.84
CA PHE A 273 6.33 -16.19 3.01
C PHE A 273 7.77 -16.60 3.28
N ARG A 274 8.60 -16.51 2.23
CA ARG A 274 10.05 -16.49 2.37
C ARG A 274 10.49 -15.09 2.82
N ILE A 275 11.06 -15.00 4.01
CA ILE A 275 11.60 -13.77 4.57
C ILE A 275 13.10 -13.71 4.32
N THR A 276 13.53 -12.63 3.66
CA THR A 276 14.93 -12.26 3.47
C THR A 276 15.19 -10.89 4.10
N HIS A 277 16.45 -10.44 4.07
CA HIS A 277 16.82 -9.12 4.57
C HIS A 277 17.69 -8.38 3.56
N TYR A 278 17.48 -7.06 3.48
CA TYR A 278 18.28 -6.17 2.66
C TYR A 278 18.69 -4.93 3.46
N CYS A 279 19.74 -4.27 2.99
CA CYS A 279 20.29 -3.08 3.62
C CYS A 279 20.69 -2.08 2.52
N PRO A 280 21.03 -0.83 2.84
CA PRO A 280 21.27 0.20 1.82
C PRO A 280 22.60 0.04 1.08
N CYS A 281 23.32 -1.08 1.25
CA CYS A 281 24.59 -1.30 0.57
C CYS A 281 24.38 -1.56 -0.94
N SER A 282 25.42 -1.26 -1.74
CA SER A 282 25.39 -1.48 -3.19
C SER A 282 25.25 -2.94 -3.61
N ILE A 283 25.54 -3.91 -2.73
CA ILE A 283 25.33 -5.34 -2.99
C ILE A 283 23.83 -5.66 -3.03
N CYS A 284 23.05 -5.06 -2.12
CA CYS A 284 21.61 -5.30 -1.99
C CYS A 284 20.80 -4.39 -2.94
N CYS A 285 21.16 -3.11 -3.01
CA CYS A 285 20.36 -2.09 -3.72
C CYS A 285 20.93 -1.69 -5.09
N GLY A 286 22.13 -2.15 -5.45
CA GLY A 286 22.76 -1.79 -6.73
C GLY A 286 22.93 -0.27 -6.90
N PRO A 287 22.55 0.31 -8.05
CA PRO A 287 22.57 1.76 -8.28
C PRO A 287 21.68 2.58 -7.35
N TRP A 288 20.71 1.94 -6.68
CA TRP A 288 19.73 2.57 -5.81
C TRP A 288 20.14 2.55 -4.34
N SER A 289 21.44 2.45 -4.05
CA SER A 289 22.01 2.44 -2.69
C SER A 289 22.00 3.83 -2.03
N ASN A 290 20.88 4.55 -2.11
CA ASN A 290 20.68 5.88 -1.55
C ASN A 290 19.74 5.87 -0.32
N GLY A 291 19.25 4.70 0.09
CA GLY A 291 18.37 4.52 1.23
C GLY A 291 16.92 4.97 0.99
N ILE A 292 16.54 5.23 -0.26
CA ILE A 292 15.18 5.60 -0.64
C ILE A 292 14.48 4.39 -1.26
N THR A 293 13.29 4.10 -0.75
CA THR A 293 12.44 2.96 -1.16
C THR A 293 11.70 3.24 -2.48
N SER A 294 11.06 2.21 -3.06
CA SER A 294 10.26 2.35 -4.29
C SER A 294 9.07 3.32 -4.16
N THR A 295 8.56 3.54 -2.94
CA THR A 295 7.52 4.54 -2.64
C THR A 295 8.08 5.95 -2.43
N GLY A 296 9.42 6.11 -2.38
CA GLY A 296 10.07 7.40 -2.22
C GLY A 296 10.29 7.84 -0.77
N VAL A 297 9.89 7.04 0.21
CA VAL A 297 10.24 7.28 1.62
C VAL A 297 11.64 6.75 1.94
N THR A 298 12.32 7.36 2.91
CA THR A 298 13.58 6.82 3.44
C THR A 298 13.31 5.50 4.14
N ALA A 299 14.08 4.46 3.80
CA ALA A 299 13.96 3.16 4.44
C ALA A 299 14.32 3.25 5.94
N VAL A 300 13.48 2.69 6.80
CA VAL A 300 13.63 2.71 8.25
C VAL A 300 13.64 1.29 8.78
N THR A 301 14.66 0.92 9.56
CA THR A 301 14.71 -0.42 10.16
C THR A 301 13.52 -0.62 11.10
N ASN A 302 13.10 -1.87 11.32
CA ASN A 302 11.92 -2.20 12.11
C ASN A 302 10.58 -1.70 11.55
N ARG A 303 10.55 -1.14 10.34
CA ARG A 303 9.36 -0.63 9.66
C ARG A 303 9.31 -1.07 8.21
N THR A 304 10.30 -0.68 7.42
CA THR A 304 10.28 -0.83 5.96
C THR A 304 10.47 -2.28 5.54
N ILE A 305 9.59 -2.74 4.66
CA ILE A 305 9.74 -4.02 3.95
C ILE A 305 9.59 -3.83 2.44
N ALA A 306 10.32 -4.63 1.68
CA ALA A 306 10.13 -4.82 0.27
C ALA A 306 9.17 -5.99 0.01
N VAL A 307 8.18 -5.78 -0.85
CA VAL A 307 7.13 -6.77 -1.15
C VAL A 307 6.88 -6.91 -2.64
N ASP A 308 6.03 -7.87 -3.02
CA ASP A 308 5.34 -7.86 -4.31
C ASP A 308 4.07 -7.00 -4.19
N PRO A 309 4.01 -5.79 -4.80
CA PRO A 309 2.87 -4.88 -4.64
C PRO A 309 1.56 -5.43 -5.19
N THR A 310 1.62 -6.42 -6.08
CA THR A 310 0.43 -7.10 -6.61
C THR A 310 -0.26 -8.01 -5.58
N GLN A 311 0.47 -8.41 -4.53
CA GLN A 311 -0.04 -9.25 -3.44
C GLN A 311 -0.20 -8.47 -2.13
N ILE A 312 0.74 -7.57 -1.83
CA ILE A 312 0.74 -6.70 -0.66
C ILE A 312 0.88 -5.26 -1.18
N PRO A 313 -0.23 -4.54 -1.38
CA PRO A 313 -0.18 -3.16 -1.86
C PRO A 313 0.68 -2.27 -0.97
N TYR A 314 1.28 -1.22 -1.54
CA TYR A 314 2.05 -0.25 -0.76
C TYR A 314 1.21 0.39 0.35
N GLY A 315 1.85 0.73 1.46
CA GLY A 315 1.18 1.23 2.67
C GLY A 315 0.56 0.15 3.55
N SER A 316 0.36 -1.07 3.03
CA SER A 316 -0.13 -2.20 3.81
C SER A 316 0.73 -2.44 5.05
N LYS A 317 0.06 -2.61 6.19
CA LYS A 317 0.71 -3.01 7.45
C LYS A 317 0.62 -4.52 7.59
N VAL A 318 1.76 -5.18 7.67
CA VAL A 318 1.82 -6.64 7.87
C VAL A 318 2.49 -6.99 9.18
N VAL A 319 2.09 -8.12 9.74
CA VAL A 319 2.66 -8.70 10.94
C VAL A 319 3.55 -9.87 10.54
N ILE A 320 4.82 -9.78 10.92
CA ILE A 320 5.83 -10.82 10.74
C ILE A 320 6.41 -11.09 12.13
N ASP A 321 6.26 -12.32 12.62
CA ASP A 321 6.73 -12.74 13.95
C ASP A 321 6.27 -11.82 15.11
N GLY A 322 5.07 -11.26 14.99
CA GLY A 322 4.46 -10.38 16.01
C GLY A 322 4.86 -8.91 15.93
N GLN A 323 5.75 -8.54 15.00
CA GLN A 323 6.12 -7.15 14.71
C GLN A 323 5.40 -6.63 13.47
N VAL A 324 4.97 -5.37 13.54
CA VAL A 324 4.33 -4.64 12.45
C VAL A 324 5.37 -4.01 11.55
N TYR A 325 5.22 -4.22 10.25
CA TYR A 325 6.00 -3.64 9.18
C TYR A 325 5.09 -2.97 8.15
N VAL A 326 5.65 -2.05 7.36
CA VAL A 326 4.92 -1.29 6.33
C VAL A 326 5.53 -1.59 4.97
N ALA A 327 4.68 -1.98 4.02
CA ALA A 327 5.03 -2.20 2.62
C ALA A 327 5.39 -0.87 1.95
N GLU A 328 6.68 -0.56 1.89
CA GLU A 328 7.20 0.73 1.41
C GLU A 328 8.18 0.55 0.24
N ASP A 329 8.68 -0.66 0.01
CA ASP A 329 9.70 -0.94 -1.00
C ASP A 329 9.33 -2.14 -1.90
N CYS A 330 10.10 -2.36 -2.98
CA CYS A 330 10.02 -3.57 -3.78
C CYS A 330 11.36 -3.93 -4.44
N GLY A 331 11.57 -5.22 -4.69
CA GLY A 331 12.79 -5.73 -5.35
C GLY A 331 12.47 -6.51 -6.62
N GLY A 332 13.41 -6.58 -7.57
CA GLY A 332 13.24 -7.41 -8.78
C GLY A 332 13.05 -8.90 -8.46
N ALA A 333 13.70 -9.37 -7.39
CA ALA A 333 13.61 -10.75 -6.89
C ALA A 333 12.49 -10.96 -5.85
N ILE A 334 11.80 -9.90 -5.45
CA ILE A 334 10.72 -9.94 -4.47
C ILE A 334 9.41 -10.03 -5.23
N LYS A 335 9.00 -11.28 -5.47
CA LYS A 335 7.81 -11.67 -6.23
C LYS A 335 7.10 -12.79 -5.50
N GLU A 336 5.78 -12.86 -5.67
CA GLU A 336 4.92 -13.83 -4.98
C GLU A 336 5.12 -13.75 -3.45
N ASN A 337 5.13 -14.91 -2.76
CA ASN A 337 5.28 -15.02 -1.32
C ASN A 337 6.72 -14.79 -0.83
N CYS A 338 7.33 -13.65 -1.18
CA CYS A 338 8.65 -13.23 -0.72
C CYS A 338 8.59 -11.82 -0.13
N ILE A 339 9.23 -11.60 1.02
CA ILE A 339 9.37 -10.29 1.66
C ILE A 339 10.83 -10.07 2.02
N ASP A 340 11.35 -8.87 1.76
CA ASP A 340 12.68 -8.44 2.18
C ASP A 340 12.57 -7.40 3.31
N ILE A 341 13.09 -7.69 4.49
CA ILE A 341 13.04 -6.76 5.63
C ILE A 341 14.25 -5.84 5.61
N TYR A 342 14.02 -4.53 5.70
CA TYR A 342 15.10 -3.56 5.74
C TYR A 342 15.84 -3.62 7.09
N VAL A 343 17.16 -3.80 7.02
CA VAL A 343 18.07 -3.89 8.17
C VAL A 343 19.23 -2.91 8.03
N GLY A 344 19.90 -2.62 9.14
CA GLY A 344 20.89 -1.55 9.18
C GLY A 344 22.24 -1.91 8.54
N SER A 345 22.52 -3.19 8.32
CA SER A 345 23.77 -3.60 7.67
C SER A 345 23.65 -4.95 6.96
N HIS A 346 24.57 -5.21 6.03
CA HIS A 346 24.62 -6.48 5.31
C HIS A 346 24.90 -7.66 6.26
N ALA A 347 25.81 -7.48 7.20
CA ALA A 347 26.15 -8.48 8.22
C ALA A 347 24.94 -8.81 9.13
N GLU A 348 24.10 -7.81 9.45
CA GLU A 348 22.86 -8.05 10.17
C GLU A 348 21.92 -8.94 9.37
N GLY A 349 21.71 -8.64 8.08
CA GLY A 349 20.87 -9.44 7.20
C GLY A 349 21.35 -10.88 7.06
N GLU A 350 22.66 -11.09 6.86
CA GLU A 350 23.27 -12.43 6.81
C GLU A 350 23.06 -13.20 8.12
N SER A 351 23.18 -12.53 9.27
CA SER A 351 23.01 -13.15 10.58
C SER A 351 21.58 -13.60 10.87
N LYS A 352 20.59 -12.82 10.40
CA LYS A 352 19.16 -13.16 10.50
C LYS A 352 18.78 -14.27 9.51
N GLY A 353 19.53 -14.40 8.42
CA GLY A 353 19.38 -15.45 7.43
C GLY A 353 18.06 -15.38 6.67
N VAL A 354 17.70 -16.51 6.05
CA VAL A 354 16.45 -16.70 5.32
C VAL A 354 15.58 -17.67 6.11
N TYR A 355 14.32 -17.32 6.29
CA TYR A 355 13.37 -18.17 6.99
C TYR A 355 11.98 -18.09 6.36
N TYR A 356 11.09 -18.96 6.80
CA TYR A 356 9.71 -19.01 6.34
C TYR A 356 8.80 -18.84 7.53
N THR A 357 7.88 -17.90 7.45
CA THR A 357 6.90 -17.64 8.52
C THR A 357 5.55 -17.26 7.92
N GLU A 358 4.50 -17.40 8.73
CA GLU A 358 3.17 -16.92 8.35
C GLU A 358 3.13 -15.40 8.47
N VAL A 359 2.61 -14.75 7.44
CA VAL A 359 2.47 -13.28 7.40
C VAL A 359 0.99 -12.93 7.46
N TYR A 360 0.67 -11.94 8.29
CA TYR A 360 -0.70 -11.46 8.43
C TYR A 360 -0.82 -10.02 7.97
N LEU A 361 -1.84 -9.70 7.18
CA LEU A 361 -2.24 -8.34 6.89
C LEU A 361 -3.08 -7.79 8.04
N ILE A 362 -2.76 -6.60 8.54
CA ILE A 362 -3.61 -5.87 9.47
C ILE A 362 -4.78 -5.29 8.68
N GLN A 363 -5.99 -5.64 9.09
CA GLN A 363 -7.22 -5.07 8.55
C GLN A 363 -7.66 -3.94 9.48
N GLU A 364 -7.70 -2.71 8.94
CA GLU A 364 -8.20 -1.53 9.67
C GLU A 364 -9.74 -1.46 9.67
#